data_AF-A0AAU7FK51-F1
#
_entry.id   AF-A0AAU7FK51-F1
#
_cell.length_a   1.000
_cell.length_b   1.000
_cell.length_c   1.000
_cell.angle_alpha   90.00
_cell.angle_beta   90.00
_cell.angle_gamma   90.00
#
_symmetry.space_group_name_H-M   'P 1'
#
loop_
_entity.id
_entity.type
_entity.pdbx_description
1 polymer ?
#
loop_
_entity_poly.entity_id
_entity_poly.type
_entity_poly.pdbx_seq_one_letter_code
_entity_poly.pdbx_strand_id
1 'polypeptide(L)'
;MKNTLKLVSVLVVIIIVSVTSLVTQHNKQSKSNDVVKAKSDQEKAEELAEKMKPKIEECLRKEDIHHFIKTITFKKRVTIDPMGYIVIRGYINDEPEKYGFSASLQYRAKKIGSMSYDPDLSDRFIDWEEYKDEPEVKENYLKSFTKEEREQYLRDIGEKE
;
A
#
# COMPACT_ATOMS: atom_id res chain seq x y z
N MET A 1 -21.69 -68.49 38.14
CA MET A 1 -21.26 -67.07 38.30
C MET A 1 -19.97 -66.70 37.56
N LYS A 2 -18.99 -67.61 37.37
CA LYS A 2 -17.73 -67.28 36.65
C LYS A 2 -17.93 -66.86 35.17
N ASN A 3 -18.87 -67.48 34.45
CA ASN A 3 -19.06 -67.19 33.01
C ASN A 3 -19.85 -65.90 32.75
N THR A 4 -20.80 -65.55 33.61
CA THR A 4 -21.52 -64.27 33.55
C THR A 4 -20.59 -63.09 33.85
N LEU A 5 -19.67 -63.22 34.80
CA LEU A 5 -18.68 -62.18 35.10
C LEU A 5 -17.71 -61.94 33.92
N LYS A 6 -17.30 -63.01 33.22
CA LYS A 6 -16.49 -62.91 32.00
C LYS A 6 -17.24 -62.19 30.88
N LEU A 7 -18.51 -62.53 30.67
CA LEU A 7 -19.37 -61.95 29.62
C LEU A 7 -19.60 -60.44 29.85
N VAL A 8 -19.84 -60.06 31.10
CA VAL A 8 -19.96 -58.64 31.49
C VAL A 8 -18.64 -57.90 31.29
N SER A 9 -17.49 -58.50 31.63
CA SER A 9 -16.18 -57.87 31.42
C SER A 9 -15.88 -57.61 29.94
N VAL A 10 -16.26 -58.52 29.05
CA VAL A 10 -16.05 -58.38 27.59
C VAL A 10 -16.94 -57.25 27.03
N LEU A 11 -18.20 -57.17 27.49
CA LEU A 11 -19.12 -56.11 27.12
C LEU A 11 -18.61 -54.72 27.51
N VAL A 12 -18.06 -54.59 28.72
CA VAL A 12 -17.48 -53.32 29.20
C VAL A 12 -16.28 -52.89 28.34
N VAL A 13 -15.40 -53.82 27.96
CA VAL A 13 -14.24 -53.53 27.11
C VAL A 13 -14.66 -53.05 25.72
N ILE A 14 -15.67 -53.68 25.11
CA ILE A 14 -16.19 -53.26 23.79
C ILE A 14 -16.74 -51.83 23.85
N ILE A 15 -17.48 -51.49 24.90
CA ILE A 15 -18.01 -50.13 25.10
C ILE A 15 -16.88 -49.11 25.22
N ILE A 16 -15.85 -49.39 26.01
CA ILE A 16 -14.70 -48.48 26.20
C ILE A 16 -13.96 -48.23 24.88
N VAL A 17 -13.70 -49.29 24.09
CA VAL A 17 -13.06 -49.17 22.77
C VAL A 17 -13.93 -48.37 21.80
N SER A 18 -15.25 -48.57 21.84
CA SER A 18 -16.20 -47.84 20.99
C SER A 18 -16.21 -46.34 21.33
N VAL A 19 -16.27 -45.99 22.61
CA VAL A 19 -16.28 -44.60 23.08
C VAL A 19 -14.95 -43.90 22.77
N THR A 20 -13.81 -44.56 22.99
CA THR A 20 -12.49 -43.99 22.67
C THR A 20 -12.27 -43.78 21.17
N SER A 21 -12.79 -44.68 20.33
CA SER A 21 -12.78 -44.52 18.86
C SER A 21 -13.64 -43.33 18.40
N LEU A 22 -14.84 -43.17 18.98
CA LEU A 22 -15.73 -42.03 18.72
C LEU A 22 -15.10 -40.69 19.10
N VAL A 23 -14.46 -40.62 20.28
CA VAL A 23 -13.78 -39.41 20.75
C VAL A 23 -12.56 -39.07 19.87
N THR A 24 -11.81 -40.06 19.40
CA THR A 24 -10.67 -39.82 18.49
C THR A 24 -11.12 -39.41 17.08
N GLN A 25 -12.23 -39.93 16.56
CA GLN A 25 -12.82 -39.47 15.30
C GLN A 25 -13.34 -38.03 15.41
N HIS A 26 -14.05 -37.69 16.50
CA HIS A 26 -14.53 -36.33 16.73
C HIS A 26 -13.39 -35.31 16.88
N ASN A 27 -12.30 -35.68 17.57
CA ASN A 27 -11.10 -34.83 17.69
C ASN A 27 -10.28 -34.71 16.40
N LYS A 28 -10.35 -35.68 15.49
CA LYS A 28 -9.74 -35.55 14.15
C LYS A 28 -10.58 -34.64 13.26
N GLN A 29 -11.91 -34.71 13.36
CA GLN A 29 -12.82 -33.85 12.61
C GLN A 29 -12.81 -32.40 13.13
N SER A 30 -12.60 -32.18 14.44
CA SER A 30 -12.46 -30.82 14.98
C SER A 30 -11.14 -30.13 14.60
N LYS A 31 -10.12 -30.90 14.17
CA LYS A 31 -8.81 -30.38 13.73
C LYS A 31 -8.71 -30.13 12.22
N SER A 32 -9.69 -30.53 11.41
CA SER A 32 -9.65 -30.32 9.95
C SER A 32 -10.30 -29.03 9.47
N ASN A 33 -10.77 -28.17 10.37
CA ASN A 33 -11.30 -26.84 10.02
C ASN A 33 -10.19 -25.79 10.02
N ASP A 34 -9.07 -26.08 9.35
CA ASP A 34 -8.12 -25.05 8.97
C ASP A 34 -8.71 -24.29 7.77
N VAL A 35 -9.81 -23.58 8.04
CA VAL A 35 -10.42 -22.67 7.08
C VAL A 35 -9.45 -21.50 6.98
N VAL A 36 -8.53 -21.56 6.03
CA VAL A 36 -7.71 -20.42 5.62
C VAL A 36 -8.69 -19.29 5.29
N LYS A 37 -8.84 -18.35 6.23
CA LYS A 37 -9.76 -17.23 6.08
C LYS A 37 -9.31 -16.45 4.84
N ALA A 38 -10.14 -16.47 3.80
CA ALA A 38 -9.84 -15.72 2.58
C ALA A 38 -9.65 -14.25 2.95
N LYS A 39 -8.52 -13.66 2.53
CA LYS A 39 -8.24 -12.23 2.76
C LYS A 39 -9.36 -11.38 2.17
N SER A 40 -9.73 -10.32 2.87
CA SER A 40 -10.60 -9.27 2.35
C SER A 40 -9.96 -8.57 1.15
N ASP A 41 -10.77 -7.93 0.32
CA ASP A 41 -10.25 -7.20 -0.83
C ASP A 41 -9.39 -6.00 -0.41
N GLN A 42 -9.70 -5.40 0.74
CA GLN A 42 -8.86 -4.36 1.36
C GLN A 42 -7.48 -4.91 1.74
N GLU A 43 -7.39 -6.06 2.40
CA GLU A 43 -6.10 -6.66 2.76
C GLU A 43 -5.27 -7.02 1.53
N LYS A 44 -5.91 -7.51 0.46
CA LYS A 44 -5.22 -7.76 -0.82
C LYS A 44 -4.72 -6.46 -1.45
N ALA A 45 -5.49 -5.39 -1.37
CA ALA A 45 -5.10 -4.08 -1.88
C ALA A 45 -3.92 -3.49 -1.13
N GLU A 46 -3.91 -3.58 0.21
CA GLU A 46 -2.82 -3.13 1.07
C GLU A 46 -1.54 -3.94 0.80
N GLU A 47 -1.65 -5.27 0.65
CA GLU A 47 -0.50 -6.12 0.31
C GLU A 47 0.08 -5.78 -1.07
N LEU A 48 -0.77 -5.56 -2.08
CA LEU A 48 -0.32 -5.14 -3.40
C LEU A 48 0.32 -3.75 -3.37
N ALA A 49 -0.27 -2.82 -2.63
CA ALA A 49 0.24 -1.47 -2.50
C ALA A 49 1.64 -1.45 -1.88
N GLU A 50 1.88 -2.24 -0.82
CA GLU A 50 3.20 -2.35 -0.21
C GLU A 50 4.26 -2.81 -1.22
N LYS A 51 3.92 -3.81 -2.04
CA LYS A 51 4.80 -4.32 -3.10
C LYS A 51 5.06 -3.30 -4.21
N MET A 52 4.16 -2.33 -4.40
CA MET A 52 4.25 -1.32 -5.45
C MET A 52 4.93 -0.02 -4.99
N LYS A 53 5.09 0.21 -3.69
CA LYS A 53 5.78 1.40 -3.15
C LYS A 53 7.15 1.65 -3.79
N PRO A 54 8.05 0.65 -3.97
CA PRO A 54 9.35 0.89 -4.59
C PRO A 54 9.25 1.41 -6.03
N LYS A 55 8.25 0.95 -6.80
CA LYS A 55 8.02 1.44 -8.17
C LYS A 55 7.46 2.86 -8.19
N ILE A 56 6.62 3.20 -7.21
CA ILE A 56 6.08 4.56 -7.07
C ILE A 56 7.22 5.52 -6.71
N GLU A 57 8.09 5.11 -5.78
CA GLU A 57 9.29 5.85 -5.44
C GLU A 57 10.20 6.04 -6.67
N GLU A 58 10.42 4.99 -7.47
CA GLU A 58 11.19 5.10 -8.72
C GLU A 58 10.57 6.12 -9.69
N CYS A 59 9.24 6.12 -9.86
CA CYS A 59 8.55 7.12 -10.68
C CYS A 59 8.76 8.54 -10.16
N LEU A 60 8.53 8.77 -8.85
CA LEU A 60 8.74 10.07 -8.21
C LEU A 60 10.18 10.57 -8.41
N ARG A 61 11.17 9.70 -8.22
CA ARG A 61 12.59 10.04 -8.37
C ARG A 61 13.01 10.34 -9.80
N LYS A 62 12.29 9.80 -10.80
CA LYS A 62 12.53 10.11 -12.22
C LYS A 62 11.98 11.46 -12.61
N GLU A 63 10.84 11.85 -12.03
CA GLU A 63 10.23 13.17 -12.26
C GLU A 63 10.95 14.28 -11.47
N ASP A 64 11.60 13.94 -10.36
CA ASP A 64 12.40 14.84 -9.53
C ASP A 64 13.77 15.18 -10.15
N ILE A 65 13.76 15.89 -11.27
CA ILE A 65 14.96 16.32 -12.00
C ILE A 65 15.84 17.30 -11.20
N HIS A 66 15.25 18.02 -10.23
CA HIS A 66 15.95 18.99 -9.40
C HIS A 66 16.46 18.43 -8.07
N HIS A 67 16.27 17.12 -7.85
CA HIS A 67 16.63 16.46 -6.59
C HIS A 67 15.98 17.09 -5.34
N PHE A 68 14.77 17.64 -5.49
CA PHE A 68 13.98 18.27 -4.44
C PHE A 68 13.53 17.26 -3.37
N ILE A 69 13.19 16.03 -3.77
CA ILE A 69 12.72 14.99 -2.86
C ILE A 69 13.87 14.57 -1.94
N LYS A 70 13.68 14.69 -0.63
CA LYS A 70 14.60 14.16 0.40
C LYS A 70 13.98 12.94 1.06
N THR A 71 12.73 13.05 1.52
CA THR A 71 11.97 11.96 2.15
C THR A 71 10.67 11.68 1.39
N ILE A 72 10.24 10.43 1.40
CA ILE A 72 8.95 9.98 0.85
C ILE A 72 8.22 9.23 1.96
N THR A 73 7.01 9.69 2.29
CA THR A 73 6.20 9.07 3.34
C THR A 73 4.86 8.60 2.76
N PHE A 74 4.64 7.30 2.76
CA PHE A 74 3.38 6.69 2.33
C PHE A 74 2.35 6.67 3.47
N LYS A 75 1.10 7.06 3.18
CA LYS A 75 -0.01 6.89 4.11
C LYS A 75 -0.31 5.39 4.30
N LYS A 76 -0.63 5.00 5.53
CA LYS A 76 -0.77 3.58 5.91
C LYS A 76 -1.93 2.86 5.21
N ARG A 77 -3.06 3.53 5.02
CA ARG A 77 -4.26 2.94 4.41
C ARG A 77 -4.36 3.34 2.95
N VAL A 78 -4.76 2.37 2.14
CA VAL A 78 -5.12 2.59 0.73
C VAL A 78 -6.63 2.64 0.58
N THR A 79 -7.10 3.30 -0.47
CA THR A 79 -8.51 3.35 -0.81
C THR A 79 -8.73 2.57 -2.10
N ILE A 80 -9.78 1.75 -2.15
CA ILE A 80 -10.27 1.19 -3.40
C ILE A 80 -11.36 2.13 -3.91
N ASP A 81 -11.16 2.74 -5.08
CA ASP A 81 -12.15 3.64 -5.66
C ASP A 81 -13.35 2.87 -6.26
N PRO A 82 -14.46 3.55 -6.62
CA PRO A 82 -15.63 2.89 -7.21
C PRO A 82 -15.35 2.15 -8.52
N MET A 83 -14.26 2.48 -9.23
CA MET A 83 -13.82 1.80 -10.45
C MET A 83 -12.92 0.59 -10.15
N GLY A 84 -12.58 0.34 -8.89
CA GLY A 84 -11.73 -0.76 -8.45
C GLY A 84 -10.23 -0.47 -8.57
N TYR A 85 -9.82 0.79 -8.74
CA TYR A 85 -8.42 1.18 -8.64
C TYR A 85 -7.98 1.28 -7.18
N ILE A 86 -6.75 0.88 -6.90
CA ILE A 86 -6.16 1.06 -5.58
C ILE A 86 -5.42 2.39 -5.59
N VAL A 87 -5.87 3.33 -4.77
CA VAL A 87 -5.27 4.65 -4.60
C VAL A 87 -4.33 4.62 -3.40
N ILE A 88 -3.05 4.79 -3.68
CA ILE A 88 -1.97 4.93 -2.71
C ILE A 88 -1.67 6.41 -2.59
N ARG A 89 -1.60 6.92 -1.36
CA ARG A 89 -1.31 8.33 -1.09
C ARG A 89 -0.04 8.45 -0.28
N GLY A 90 0.64 9.57 -0.43
CA GLY A 90 1.80 9.91 0.38
C GLY A 90 2.10 11.39 0.31
N TYR A 91 3.24 11.77 0.86
CA TYR A 91 3.77 13.12 0.80
C TYR A 91 5.30 13.10 0.83
N ILE A 92 5.88 14.23 0.44
CA ILE A 92 7.32 14.45 0.32
C ILE A 92 7.81 15.40 1.42
N ASN A 93 9.05 15.24 1.84
CA ASN A 93 9.77 16.18 2.73
C ASN A 93 9.04 16.48 4.05
N ASP A 94 8.24 15.53 4.52
CA ASP A 94 7.43 15.62 5.73
C ASP A 94 6.43 16.80 5.76
N GLU A 95 5.99 17.25 4.59
CA GLU A 95 5.07 18.38 4.39
C GLU A 95 3.75 17.91 3.73
N PRO A 96 2.87 17.24 4.49
CA PRO A 96 1.66 16.60 3.95
C PRO A 96 0.60 17.56 3.39
N GLU A 97 0.67 18.84 3.74
CA GLU A 97 -0.29 19.87 3.30
C GLU A 97 0.16 20.59 2.01
N LYS A 98 1.43 20.41 1.61
CA LYS A 98 2.01 21.06 0.42
C LYS A 98 2.43 20.07 -0.64
N TYR A 99 3.09 18.99 -0.23
CA TYR A 99 3.77 18.09 -1.15
C TYR A 99 3.14 16.70 -1.17
N GLY A 100 1.82 16.63 -1.26
CA GLY A 100 1.08 15.40 -1.40
C GLY A 100 1.18 14.80 -2.81
N PHE A 101 1.09 13.47 -2.85
CA PHE A 101 0.94 12.74 -4.10
C PHE A 101 -0.07 11.60 -3.95
N SER A 102 -0.59 11.14 -5.09
CA SER A 102 -1.37 9.92 -5.18
C SER A 102 -1.00 9.11 -6.41
N ALA A 103 -0.95 7.79 -6.24
CA ALA A 103 -0.73 6.82 -7.30
C ALA A 103 -1.97 5.93 -7.42
N SER A 104 -2.54 5.85 -8.62
CA SER A 104 -3.63 4.94 -8.93
C SER A 104 -3.08 3.65 -9.52
N LEU A 105 -3.37 2.50 -8.91
CA LEU A 105 -2.99 1.20 -9.41
C LEU A 105 -4.15 0.51 -10.11
N GLN A 106 -3.90 0.06 -11.33
CA GLN A 106 -4.83 -0.81 -12.05
C GLN A 106 -4.78 -2.21 -11.43
N TYR A 107 -5.76 -2.56 -10.58
CA TYR A 107 -5.74 -3.81 -9.79
C TYR A 107 -5.46 -5.06 -10.63
N ARG A 108 -6.07 -5.18 -11.81
CA ARG A 108 -5.88 -6.33 -12.71
C ARG A 108 -4.52 -6.35 -13.40
N ALA A 109 -4.02 -5.17 -13.81
CA ALA A 109 -2.78 -5.05 -14.56
C ALA A 109 -1.53 -4.91 -13.66
N LYS A 110 -1.72 -4.75 -12.34
CA LYS A 110 -0.64 -4.63 -11.34
C LYS A 110 0.42 -3.59 -11.72
N LYS A 111 -0.03 -2.50 -12.33
CA LYS A 111 0.78 -1.39 -12.80
C LYS A 111 0.25 -0.08 -12.26
N ILE A 112 1.15 0.91 -12.16
CA ILE A 112 0.78 2.30 -11.94
C ILE A 112 0.02 2.76 -13.18
N GLY A 113 -1.22 3.15 -13.00
CA GLY A 113 -2.08 3.69 -14.06
C GLY A 113 -1.87 5.18 -14.24
N SER A 114 -1.79 5.91 -13.13
CA SER A 114 -1.52 7.35 -13.10
C SER A 114 -0.87 7.76 -11.79
N MET A 115 -0.15 8.87 -11.85
CA MET A 115 0.34 9.64 -10.72
C MET A 115 -0.33 11.01 -10.74
N SER A 116 -0.55 11.60 -9.57
CA SER A 116 -1.07 12.96 -9.43
C SER A 116 -0.42 13.60 -8.21
N TYR A 117 -0.22 14.91 -8.30
CA TYR A 117 0.54 15.69 -7.33
C TYR A 117 -0.27 16.90 -6.89
N ASP A 118 -0.01 17.36 -5.67
CA ASP A 118 -0.44 18.70 -5.28
C ASP A 118 0.30 19.74 -6.15
N PRO A 119 -0.32 20.91 -6.44
CA PRO A 119 0.26 21.91 -7.32
C PRO A 119 1.68 22.32 -6.92
N ASP A 120 1.90 22.57 -5.62
CA ASP A 120 3.22 22.96 -5.10
C ASP A 120 4.30 21.91 -5.36
N LEU A 121 3.96 20.61 -5.34
CA LEU A 121 4.91 19.54 -5.69
C LEU A 121 5.12 19.46 -7.20
N SER A 122 4.05 19.55 -7.99
CA SER A 122 4.12 19.51 -9.46
C SER A 122 5.04 20.61 -10.00
N ASP A 123 4.97 21.79 -9.40
CA ASP A 123 5.79 22.95 -9.77
C ASP A 123 7.30 22.70 -9.59
N ARG A 124 7.68 21.81 -8.67
CA ARG A 124 9.07 21.44 -8.37
C ARG A 124 9.60 20.36 -9.32
N PHE A 125 8.76 19.86 -10.22
CA PHE A 125 9.16 18.95 -11.30
C PHE A 125 9.20 19.63 -12.67
N ILE A 126 8.90 20.94 -12.77
CA ILE A 126 8.95 21.67 -14.04
C ILE A 126 10.39 21.68 -14.56
N ASP A 127 10.56 21.20 -15.80
CA ASP A 127 11.83 21.29 -16.52
C ASP A 127 11.92 22.64 -17.26
N TRP A 128 12.62 23.60 -16.65
CA TRP A 128 12.82 24.91 -17.25
C TRP A 128 13.73 24.88 -18.49
N GLU A 129 14.50 23.81 -18.74
CA GLU A 129 15.28 23.67 -19.97
C GLU A 129 14.38 23.49 -21.20
N GLU A 130 13.16 22.97 -21.03
CA GLU A 130 12.17 22.91 -22.11
C GLU A 130 11.76 24.31 -22.60
N TYR A 131 11.92 25.34 -21.75
CA TYR A 131 11.52 26.73 -22.01
C TYR A 131 12.72 27.65 -22.21
N LYS A 132 13.93 27.13 -22.45
CA LYS A 132 15.16 27.93 -22.61
C LYS A 132 15.09 28.98 -23.73
N ASP A 133 14.29 28.71 -24.78
CA ASP A 133 14.09 29.61 -25.92
C ASP A 133 12.99 30.66 -25.65
N GLU A 134 12.23 30.51 -24.56
CA GLU A 134 11.14 31.39 -24.12
C GLU A 134 11.31 31.80 -22.64
N PRO A 135 12.41 32.49 -22.28
CA PRO A 135 12.76 32.79 -20.87
C PRO A 135 11.69 33.61 -20.13
N GLU A 136 10.86 34.36 -20.87
CA GLU A 136 9.73 35.12 -20.33
C GLU A 136 8.70 34.23 -19.63
N VAL A 137 8.55 32.97 -20.04
CA VAL A 137 7.62 32.02 -19.39
C VAL A 137 8.00 31.80 -17.94
N LYS A 138 9.28 31.48 -17.70
CA LYS A 138 9.82 31.30 -16.34
C LYS A 138 9.75 32.60 -15.55
N GLU A 139 10.11 33.73 -16.16
CA GLU A 139 10.08 35.01 -15.47
C GLU A 139 8.67 35.40 -15.03
N ASN A 140 7.67 35.25 -15.91
CA ASN A 140 6.28 35.55 -15.60
C ASN A 140 5.69 34.62 -14.54
N TYR A 141 6.06 33.34 -14.59
CA TYR A 141 5.71 32.39 -13.54
C TYR A 141 6.32 32.82 -12.18
N LEU A 142 7.61 33.14 -12.15
CA LEU A 142 8.29 33.59 -10.92
C LEU A 142 7.74 34.91 -10.37
N LYS A 143 7.21 35.79 -11.22
CA LYS A 143 6.54 37.05 -10.82
C LYS A 143 5.20 36.84 -10.11
N SER A 144 4.60 35.65 -10.24
CA SER A 144 3.33 35.34 -9.55
C SER A 144 3.50 35.09 -8.05
N PHE A 145 4.72 34.79 -7.61
CA PHE A 145 5.05 34.56 -6.20
C PHE A 145 5.33 35.85 -5.43
N THR A 146 5.11 35.79 -4.13
CA THR A 146 5.76 36.72 -3.20
C THR A 146 7.28 36.53 -3.22
N LYS A 147 8.02 37.49 -2.68
CA LYS A 147 9.49 37.41 -2.64
C LYS A 147 9.95 36.16 -1.88
N GLU A 148 9.35 35.88 -0.74
CA GLU A 148 9.70 34.75 0.12
C GLU A 148 9.41 33.40 -0.55
N GLU A 149 8.27 33.29 -1.24
CA GLU A 149 7.90 32.08 -1.98
C GLU A 149 8.84 31.84 -3.17
N ARG A 150 9.20 32.91 -3.90
CA ARG A 150 10.14 32.84 -5.02
C ARG A 150 11.51 32.35 -4.57
N GLU A 151 12.04 32.95 -3.51
CA GLU A 151 13.34 32.55 -2.96
C GLU A 151 13.32 31.08 -2.50
N GLN A 152 12.23 30.63 -1.89
CA GLN A 152 12.08 29.23 -1.50
C GLN A 152 12.00 28.31 -2.73
N TYR A 153 11.18 28.65 -3.72
CA TYR A 153 11.06 27.89 -4.97
C TYR A 153 12.42 27.71 -5.66
N LEU A 154 13.18 28.79 -5.82
CA LEU A 154 14.50 28.74 -6.46
C LEU A 154 15.46 27.84 -5.67
N ARG A 155 15.47 27.95 -4.33
CA ARG A 155 16.26 27.04 -3.48
C ARG A 155 15.86 25.58 -3.65
N ASP A 156 14.55 25.31 -3.73
CA ASP A 156 14.00 23.96 -3.88
C ASP A 156 14.46 23.31 -5.20
N ILE A 157 14.52 24.09 -6.28
CA ILE A 157 14.98 23.62 -7.59
C ILE A 157 16.51 23.74 -7.80
N GLY A 158 17.27 24.09 -6.75
CA GLY A 158 18.73 24.18 -6.80
C GLY A 158 19.28 25.45 -7.46
N GLU A 159 18.42 26.44 -7.72
CA GLU A 159 18.79 27.75 -8.24
C GLU A 159 18.99 28.77 -7.11
N LYS A 160 19.67 29.86 -7.43
CA LYS A 160 19.82 31.02 -6.53
C LYS A 160 19.39 32.26 -7.31
N GLU A 161 18.75 33.21 -6.62
CA GLU A 161 18.57 34.57 -7.14
C GLU A 161 19.92 35.25 -7.42
#